data_AF-A0A7K1IPZ0-F1
#
_entry.id   AF-A0A7K1IPZ0-F1
#
_cell.length_a   1.000
_cell.length_b   1.000
_cell.length_c   1.000
_cell.angle_alpha   90.00
_cell.angle_beta   90.00
_cell.angle_gamma   90.00
#
_symmetry.space_group_name_H-M   'P 1'
#
loop_
_entity.id
_entity.type
_entity.pdbx_description
1 polymer ?
#
loop_
_entity_poly.entity_id
_entity_poly.type
_entity_poly.pdbx_seq_one_letter_code
_entity_poly.pdbx_strand_id
1 'polypeptide(L)'
;MSQASTSTPIQSKTRSDALAYLCLVLGVITLGIALGESFNLAKSAHFIGVITGVIGFVISMYAQMTSTNTRERWILMPGWILSGTFAAVNFWFAIN
;
A
#
# COMPACT_ATOMS: atom_id res chain seq x y z
N MET A 1 15.02 29.92 -34.48
CA MET A 1 14.74 28.49 -34.22
C MET A 1 13.75 28.44 -33.06
N SER A 2 12.60 27.81 -33.31
CA SER A 2 11.41 27.78 -32.45
C SER A 2 11.71 27.16 -31.08
N GLN A 3 11.32 27.82 -30.00
CA GLN A 3 11.23 27.21 -28.68
C GLN A 3 10.11 26.17 -28.73
N ALA A 4 10.46 24.90 -28.87
CA ALA A 4 9.52 23.80 -28.71
C ALA A 4 9.01 23.83 -27.27
N SER A 5 7.77 24.29 -27.08
CA SER A 5 7.04 24.20 -25.83
C SER A 5 6.85 22.72 -25.51
N THR A 6 7.77 22.14 -24.74
CA THR A 6 7.60 20.80 -24.17
C THR A 6 6.46 20.86 -23.18
N SER A 7 5.24 20.55 -23.63
CA SER A 7 4.11 20.29 -22.77
C SER A 7 4.45 19.08 -21.90
N THR A 8 4.92 19.35 -20.69
CA THR A 8 5.21 18.33 -19.68
C THR A 8 3.96 17.45 -19.52
N PRO A 9 4.05 16.11 -19.61
CA PRO A 9 2.89 15.25 -19.45
C PRO A 9 2.47 15.27 -17.98
N ILE A 10 1.55 16.18 -17.63
CA ILE A 10 0.95 16.32 -16.28
C ILE A 10 0.33 14.98 -15.82
N GLN A 11 -0.08 14.13 -16.77
CA GLN A 11 -0.78 12.88 -16.54
C GLN A 11 0.08 11.75 -15.90
N SER A 12 1.42 11.81 -15.98
CA SER A 12 2.27 10.79 -15.34
C SER A 12 2.35 10.96 -13.82
N LYS A 13 2.37 12.21 -13.35
CA LYS A 13 2.60 12.57 -11.94
C LYS A 13 1.41 12.26 -11.04
N THR A 14 0.19 12.43 -11.55
CA THR A 14 -1.03 12.14 -10.78
C THR A 14 -1.25 10.64 -10.55
N ARG A 15 -0.83 9.79 -11.49
CA ARG A 15 -0.99 8.33 -11.37
C ARG A 15 -0.01 7.71 -10.39
N SER A 16 1.24 8.17 -10.37
CA SER A 16 2.26 7.67 -9.44
C SER A 16 1.95 8.08 -7.99
N ASP A 17 1.52 9.32 -7.77
CA ASP A 17 1.07 9.79 -6.46
C ASP A 17 -0.16 8.99 -5.98
N ALA A 18 -1.16 8.80 -6.85
CA ALA A 18 -2.36 8.02 -6.50
C ALA A 18 -2.02 6.57 -6.10
N LEU A 19 -1.08 5.92 -6.80
CA LEU A 19 -0.65 4.57 -6.48
C LEU A 19 0.05 4.51 -5.12
N ALA A 20 0.90 5.50 -4.82
CA ALA A 20 1.59 5.59 -3.53
C ALA A 20 0.61 5.76 -2.37
N TYR A 21 -0.39 6.62 -2.51
CA TYR A 21 -1.43 6.78 -1.50
C TYR A 21 -2.32 5.55 -1.37
N LEU A 22 -2.65 4.88 -2.47
CA LEU A 22 -3.43 3.64 -2.44
C LEU A 22 -2.69 2.54 -1.65
N CYS A 23 -1.37 2.40 -1.86
CA CYS A 23 -0.52 1.48 -1.10
C CYS A 23 -0.55 1.79 0.40
N LEU A 24 -0.43 3.07 0.77
CA LEU A 24 -0.50 3.50 2.16
C LEU A 24 -1.87 3.18 2.78
N VAL A 25 -2.96 3.47 2.07
CA VAL A 25 -4.33 3.21 2.53
C VAL A 25 -4.55 1.72 2.76
N LEU A 26 -4.13 0.85 1.83
CA LEU A 26 -4.23 -0.60 2.00
C LEU A 26 -3.42 -1.09 3.21
N GLY A 27 -2.23 -0.53 3.44
CA GLY A 27 -1.43 -0.82 4.62
C GLY A 27 -2.14 -0.43 5.92
N VAL A 28 -2.73 0.76 5.97
CA VAL A 28 -3.48 1.26 7.14
C VAL A 28 -4.74 0.41 7.39
N ILE A 29 -5.46 0.02 6.35
CA ILE A 29 -6.62 -0.88 6.49
C ILE A 29 -6.18 -2.23 7.07
N THR A 30 -5.09 -2.80 6.54
CA THR A 30 -4.53 -4.07 7.02
C THR A 30 -4.15 -4.00 8.51
N LEU A 31 -3.50 -2.90 8.91
CA LEU A 31 -3.21 -2.60 10.32
C LEU A 31 -4.50 -2.49 11.15
N GLY A 32 -5.51 -1.75 10.68
CA GLY A 32 -6.77 -1.58 11.38
C GLY A 32 -7.48 -2.91 11.65
N ILE A 33 -7.47 -3.82 10.67
CA ILE A 33 -8.02 -5.18 10.84
C ILE A 33 -7.22 -5.96 11.88
N ALA A 34 -5.89 -5.86 11.88
CA ALA A 34 -5.05 -6.53 12.88
C ALA A 34 -5.32 -6.01 14.30
N LEU A 35 -5.44 -4.69 14.48
CA LEU A 35 -5.81 -4.08 15.76
C LEU A 35 -7.22 -4.46 16.21
N GLY A 36 -8.07 -4.86 15.27
CA GLY A 36 -9.41 -5.39 15.50
C GLY A 36 -9.46 -6.59 16.44
N GLU A 37 -8.37 -7.34 16.59
CA GLU A 37 -8.25 -8.42 17.59
C GLU A 37 -8.57 -7.93 19.01
N SER A 38 -8.17 -6.69 19.33
CA SER A 38 -8.46 -6.07 20.64
C SER A 38 -9.95 -5.84 20.89
N PHE A 39 -10.77 -5.92 19.84
CA PHE A 39 -12.23 -5.75 19.85
C PHE A 39 -12.97 -7.09 19.61
N ASN A 40 -12.28 -8.23 19.73
CA ASN A 40 -12.82 -9.57 19.45
C ASN A 40 -13.36 -9.72 18.01
N LEU A 41 -12.60 -9.22 17.02
CA LEU A 41 -12.90 -9.51 15.62
C LEU A 41 -12.92 -11.03 15.37
N ALA A 42 -13.81 -11.49 14.49
CA ALA A 42 -13.83 -12.90 14.11
C ALA A 42 -12.58 -13.29 13.32
N LYS A 43 -12.12 -14.54 13.46
CA LYS A 43 -10.98 -15.10 12.70
C LYS A 43 -11.13 -14.93 11.18
N SER A 44 -12.37 -14.98 10.67
CA SER A 44 -12.66 -14.74 9.25
C SER A 44 -12.33 -13.31 8.79
N ALA A 45 -12.44 -12.32 9.67
CA ALA A 45 -12.06 -10.95 9.37
C ALA A 45 -10.53 -10.80 9.28
N HIS A 46 -9.77 -11.52 10.09
CA HIS A 46 -8.32 -11.58 9.97
C HIS A 46 -7.86 -12.21 8.66
N PHE A 47 -8.56 -13.22 8.12
CA PHE A 47 -8.30 -13.71 6.76
C PHE A 47 -8.48 -12.64 5.68
N ILE A 48 -9.49 -11.77 5.81
CA ILE A 48 -9.67 -10.61 4.91
C ILE A 48 -8.48 -9.64 5.05
N GLY A 49 -8.00 -9.43 6.29
CA GLY A 49 -6.79 -8.68 6.59
C GLY A 49 -5.55 -9.25 5.88
N VAL A 50 -5.36 -10.57 5.89
CA VAL A 50 -4.26 -11.25 5.17
C VAL A 50 -4.33 -10.95 3.67
N ILE A 51 -5.48 -11.17 3.05
CA ILE A 51 -5.66 -10.96 1.60
C ILE A 51 -5.39 -9.49 1.24
N THR A 52 -5.96 -8.56 2.02
CA THR A 52 -5.79 -7.12 1.82
C THR A 52 -4.32 -6.72 1.95
N GLY A 53 -3.63 -7.22 2.97
CA GLY A 53 -2.22 -6.93 3.21
C GLY A 53 -1.29 -7.52 2.15
N VAL A 54 -1.56 -8.74 1.67
CA VAL A 54 -0.78 -9.34 0.57
C VAL A 54 -0.95 -8.53 -0.72
N ILE A 55 -2.18 -8.14 -1.06
CA ILE A 55 -2.45 -7.31 -2.23
C ILE A 55 -1.75 -5.94 -2.09
N GLY A 56 -1.91 -5.28 -0.93
CA GLY A 56 -1.25 -4.00 -0.65
C GLY A 56 0.27 -4.09 -0.75
N PHE A 57 0.86 -5.17 -0.24
CA PHE A 57 2.30 -5.42 -0.31
C PHE A 57 2.78 -5.59 -1.75
N VAL A 58 2.12 -6.44 -2.55
CA VAL A 58 2.49 -6.68 -3.95
C VAL A 58 2.37 -5.40 -4.79
N ILE A 59 1.28 -4.64 -4.62
CA ILE A 59 1.10 -3.36 -5.32
C ILE A 59 2.19 -2.37 -4.89
N SER A 60 2.52 -2.31 -3.61
CA SER A 60 3.57 -1.42 -3.10
C SER A 60 4.95 -1.79 -3.65
N MET A 61 5.28 -3.08 -3.76
CA MET A 61 6.53 -3.53 -4.38
C MET A 61 6.59 -3.13 -5.85
N TYR A 62 5.51 -3.36 -6.60
CA TYR A 62 5.43 -2.95 -8.00
C TYR A 62 5.57 -1.44 -8.17
N ALA A 63 4.89 -0.66 -7.33
CA ALA A 63 4.98 0.79 -7.33
C ALA A 63 6.39 1.28 -6.98
N GLN A 64 7.10 0.60 -6.06
CA GLN A 64 8.47 0.93 -5.70
C GLN A 64 9.44 0.69 -6.86
N MET A 65 9.25 -0.38 -7.64
CA MET A 65 10.07 -0.69 -8.82
C MET A 65 9.83 0.29 -9.99
N THR A 66 8.62 0.83 -10.10
CA THR A 66 8.24 1.73 -11.20
C THR A 66 8.40 3.22 -10.86
N SER A 67 8.55 3.57 -9.57
CA SER A 67 8.66 4.96 -9.14
C SER A 67 10.00 5.58 -9.54
N THR A 68 9.93 6.77 -10.16
CA THR A 68 11.09 7.57 -10.56
C THR A 68 11.41 8.69 -9.57
N ASN A 69 10.57 8.91 -8.54
CA ASN A 69 10.68 10.04 -7.62
C ASN A 69 10.92 9.59 -6.18
N THR A 70 11.88 10.22 -5.49
CA THR A 70 12.18 9.92 -4.09
C THR A 70 10.99 10.19 -3.16
N ARG A 71 10.19 11.23 -3.43
CA ARG A 71 9.01 11.59 -2.61
C ARG A 71 7.96 10.48 -2.57
N GLU A 72 7.68 9.86 -3.72
CA GLU A 72 6.71 8.75 -3.82
C GLU A 72 7.21 7.53 -3.05
N ARG A 73 8.51 7.21 -3.18
CA ARG A 73 9.15 6.09 -2.47
C ARG A 73 9.05 6.22 -0.95
N TRP A 74 9.06 7.44 -0.41
CA TRP A 74 8.85 7.70 1.02
C TRP A 74 7.41 7.45 1.49
N ILE A 75 6.42 7.50 0.59
CA ILE A 75 5.03 7.17 0.89
C ILE A 75 4.77 5.67 0.69
N LEU A 76 5.38 5.10 -0.35
CA LEU A 76 5.35 3.66 -0.63
C LEU A 76 6.00 2.86 0.49
N MET A 77 7.08 3.36 1.09
CA MET A 77 7.81 2.67 2.15
C MET A 77 6.91 2.24 3.32
N PRO A 78 6.19 3.17 3.97
CA PRO A 78 5.21 2.81 4.99
C PRO A 78 4.11 1.89 4.47
N GLY A 79 3.64 2.08 3.23
CA GLY A 79 2.61 1.25 2.63
C GLY A 79 2.98 -0.23 2.55
N TRP A 80 4.18 -0.56 2.07
CA TRP A 80 4.63 -1.97 2.03
C TRP A 80 4.94 -2.51 3.42
N ILE A 81 5.54 -1.72 4.32
CA ILE A 81 5.82 -2.15 5.70
C ILE A 81 4.53 -2.49 6.43
N LEU A 82 3.54 -1.61 6.37
CA LEU A 82 2.24 -1.83 7.00
C LEU A 82 1.54 -3.04 6.37
N SER A 83 1.45 -3.09 5.04
CA SER A 83 0.75 -4.18 4.35
C SER A 83 1.38 -5.55 4.63
N GLY A 84 2.70 -5.67 4.49
CA GLY A 84 3.41 -6.94 4.67
C GLY A 84 3.46 -7.40 6.13
N THR A 85 3.84 -6.50 7.04
CA THR A 85 3.95 -6.84 8.46
C THR A 85 2.58 -7.22 9.04
N PHE A 86 1.55 -6.41 8.77
CA PHE A 86 0.23 -6.69 9.31
C PHE A 86 -0.53 -7.79 8.55
N ALA A 87 -0.13 -8.15 7.32
CA ALA A 87 -0.59 -9.41 6.72
C ALA A 87 -0.14 -10.61 7.54
N ALA A 88 1.13 -10.64 7.98
CA ALA A 88 1.64 -11.72 8.82
C ALA A 88 0.97 -11.75 10.20
N VAL A 89 0.74 -10.59 10.82
CA VAL A 89 0.02 -10.48 12.10
C VAL A 89 -1.41 -10.97 11.97
N ASN A 90 -2.14 -10.54 10.93
CA ASN A 90 -3.49 -11.04 10.67
C ASN A 90 -3.49 -12.55 10.42
N PHE A 91 -2.49 -13.09 9.73
CA PHE A 91 -2.39 -14.54 9.51
C PHE A 91 -2.22 -15.29 10.82
N TRP A 92 -1.39 -14.77 11.73
CA TRP A 92 -1.24 -15.31 13.08
C TRP A 92 -2.57 -15.34 13.84
N PHE A 93 -3.35 -14.26 13.85
CA PHE A 93 -4.67 -14.21 14.50
C PHE A 93 -5.72 -15.06 13.80
N ALA A 94 -5.60 -15.30 12.50
CA ALA A 94 -6.53 -16.15 11.76
C ALA A 94 -6.38 -17.65 12.11
N ILE A 95 -5.18 -18.08 12.53
CA ILE A 95 -4.87 -19.50 12.77
C ILE A 95 -4.76 -19.88 14.26
N ASN A 96 -4.60 -18.92 15.17
CA ASN A 96 -4.64 -19.11 16.62
C ASN A 96 -6.03 -18.78 17.15
#